data_AF-Q3MG93-F1
#
_entry.id   AF-Q3MG93-F1
#
_cell.length_a   1.000
_cell.length_b   1.000
_cell.length_c   1.000
_cell.angle_alpha   90.00
_cell.angle_beta   90.00
_cell.angle_gamma   90.00
#
_symmetry.space_group_name_H-M   'P 1'
#
loop_
_entity.id
_entity.type
_entity.pdbx_description
1 polymer ?
#
loop_
_entity_poly.entity_id
_entity_poly.type
_entity_poly.pdbx_seq_one_letter_code
_entity_poly.pdbx_strand_id
1 'polypeptide(L)' 'MFYHAKKLQYFRPPEKPDAVYANKIQELIGGTFGEMTVMMQYLLSVLANLKVYLCKYSQGFARTQ' A
#
# COMPACT_ATOMS: atom_id res chain seq x y z
N MET A 1 12.64 -6.72 -1.78
CA MET A 1 12.82 -6.28 -3.19
C MET A 1 11.49 -6.45 -3.90
N PHE A 2 11.01 -5.45 -4.63
CA PHE A 2 9.75 -5.53 -5.40
C PHE A 2 10.05 -5.82 -6.88
N TYR A 3 9.16 -6.56 -7.53
CA TYR A 3 9.23 -6.87 -8.96
C TYR A 3 7.90 -6.49 -9.62
N HIS A 4 7.97 -5.93 -10.83
CA HIS A 4 6.78 -5.56 -11.59
C HIS A 4 6.49 -6.59 -12.68
N ALA A 5 5.29 -7.17 -12.67
CA ALA A 5 4.78 -8.00 -13.75
C ALA A 5 3.75 -7.21 -14.55
N LYS A 6 3.81 -7.29 -15.89
CA LYS A 6 2.87 -6.59 -16.81
C LYS A 6 1.46 -7.18 -16.81
N LYS A 7 1.22 -8.32 -16.16
CA LYS A 7 -0.09 -8.96 -16.10
C LYS A 7 -0.96 -8.25 -15.06
N LEU A 8 -2.18 -7.87 -15.46
CA LEU A 8 -3.18 -7.41 -14.50
C LEU A 8 -3.58 -8.55 -13.56
N GLN A 9 -3.86 -8.24 -12.29
CA GLN A 9 -4.35 -9.23 -11.31
C GLN A 9 -5.68 -9.85 -11.78
N TYR A 10 -6.53 -9.03 -12.39
CA TYR A 10 -7.77 -9.45 -13.02
C TYR A 10 -8.02 -8.58 -14.27
N PHE A 11 -8.33 -9.22 -15.41
CA PHE A 11 -8.63 -8.50 -16.64
C PHE A 11 -10.14 -8.33 -16.80
N ARG A 12 -10.59 -7.07 -16.83
CA ARG A 12 -11.98 -6.73 -17.13
C ARG A 12 -12.01 -5.61 -18.17
N PRO A 13 -12.29 -5.90 -19.46
CA PRO A 13 -12.39 -4.86 -20.47
C PRO A 13 -13.65 -4.02 -20.21
N PRO A 14 -13.60 -2.69 -20.41
CA PRO A 14 -14.79 -1.86 -20.37
C PRO A 14 -15.68 -2.16 -21.58
N GLU A 15 -16.99 -2.33 -21.37
CA GLU A 15 -17.94 -2.59 -22.45
C GLU A 15 -18.16 -1.36 -23.34
N LYS A 16 -18.15 -0.16 -22.74
CA LYS A 16 -18.30 1.13 -23.41
C LYS A 16 -17.49 2.21 -22.68
N PRO A 17 -16.95 3.22 -23.38
CA PRO A 17 -16.30 4.36 -22.74
C PRO A 17 -17.36 5.26 -22.09
N ASP A 18 -17.30 5.42 -20.77
CA ASP A 18 -18.18 6.31 -20.00
C ASP A 18 -17.34 7.21 -19.07
N ALA A 19 -17.38 8.52 -19.33
CA ALA A 19 -16.65 9.53 -18.57
C ALA A 19 -17.20 9.72 -17.15
N VAL A 20 -18.51 9.52 -16.94
CA VAL A 20 -19.13 9.67 -15.61
C VAL A 20 -18.70 8.52 -14.71
N TYR A 21 -18.65 7.30 -15.26
CA TYR A 21 -18.15 6.14 -14.52
C TYR A 21 -16.65 6.23 -14.23
N ALA A 22 -15.85 6.73 -15.18
CA ALA A 22 -14.42 6.99 -14.96
C ALA A 22 -14.17 7.95 -13.79
N ASN A 23 -14.96 9.02 -13.65
CA ASN A 23 -14.86 9.94 -12.52
C ASN A 23 -15.16 9.26 -11.17
N LYS A 24 -16.10 8.31 -11.14
CA LYS A 24 -16.39 7.52 -9.92
C LYS A 24 -15.25 6.58 -9.55
N ILE A 25 -14.56 6.00 -10.55
CA ILE A 25 -13.39 5.14 -10.32
C ILE A 25 -12.23 5.94 -9.71
N GLN A 26 -12.08 7.24 -10.02
CA GLN A 26 -11.02 8.05 -9.41
C GLN A 26 -11.18 8.21 -7.90
N GLU A 27 -12.40 8.20 -7.38
CA GLU A 27 -12.64 8.17 -5.93
C GLU A 27 -12.21 6.81 -5.32
N LEU A 28 -12.40 5.70 -6.05
CA LEU A 28 -11.98 4.38 -5.58
C LEU A 28 -10.45 4.19 -5.63
N ILE A 29 -9.76 4.84 -6.56
CA ILE A 29 -8.30 4.74 -6.67
C ILE A 29 -7.61 5.74 -5.74
N GLY A 30 -8.06 7.00 -5.74
CA GLY A 30 -7.40 8.13 -5.09
C GLY A 30 -8.19 8.85 -4.00
N GLY A 31 -9.41 8.39 -3.68
CA GLY A 31 -10.18 8.93 -2.56
C GLY A 31 -9.57 8.57 -1.20
N THR A 32 -10.19 9.07 -0.13
CA THR A 32 -9.70 8.88 1.24
C THR A 32 -9.58 7.40 1.64
N PHE A 33 -10.47 6.56 1.11
CA PHE A 33 -10.45 5.11 1.30
C PHE A 33 -10.04 4.36 0.03
N GLY A 34 -9.33 5.03 -0.87
CA GLY A 34 -8.93 4.46 -2.14
C GLY A 34 -7.77 3.46 -2.02
N GLU A 35 -7.58 2.68 -3.07
CA GLU A 35 -6.57 1.63 -3.13
C GLU A 35 -5.13 2.16 -2.91
N MET A 36 -4.83 3.37 -3.39
CA MET A 36 -3.53 4.00 -3.17
C MET A 36 -3.26 4.28 -1.69
N THR A 37 -4.27 4.77 -0.97
CA THR A 37 -4.15 5.09 0.46
C THR A 37 -3.89 3.83 1.27
N VAL A 38 -4.64 2.77 1.00
CA VAL A 38 -4.48 1.47 1.67
C VAL A 38 -3.11 0.86 1.39
N MET A 39 -2.66 0.89 0.13
CA MET A 39 -1.34 0.39 -0.25
C MET A 39 -0.22 1.13 0.51
N MET A 40 -0.30 2.46 0.58
CA MET A 40 0.69 3.28 1.30
C MET A 40 0.63 3.03 2.81
N GLN A 41 -0.56 2.90 3.38
CA GLN A 41 -0.74 2.61 4.80
C GLN A 41 -0.04 1.32 5.18
N TYR A 42 -0.26 0.23 4.43
CA TYR A 42 0.36 -1.06 4.72
C TYR A 42 1.89 -1.04 4.53
N LEU A 43 2.37 -0.40 3.46
CA LEU A 43 3.81 -0.28 3.20
C LEU A 43 4.53 0.47 4.31
N LEU A 44 4.02 1.64 4.70
CA LEU A 44 4.59 2.45 5.77
C LEU A 44 4.45 1.78 7.14
N SER A 45 3.34 1.07 7.37
CA SER A 45 3.11 0.33 8.61
C SER A 45 4.14 -0.78 8.80
N VAL A 46 4.45 -1.56 7.76
CA VAL A 46 5.49 -2.59 7.84
C VAL A 46 6.87 -2.00 8.12
N LEU A 47 7.22 -0.90 7.43
CA LEU A 47 8.50 -0.21 7.63
C LEU A 47 8.63 0.38 9.04
N ALA A 48 7.55 0.98 9.56
CA ALA A 48 7.52 1.55 10.91
C ALA A 48 7.66 0.46 11.99
N ASN A 49 7.01 -0.69 11.80
CA ASN A 49 7.11 -1.82 12.73
C ASN A 49 8.56 -2.31 12.85
N LEU A 50 9.27 -2.49 11.74
CA LEU A 50 10.68 -2.92 11.77
C LEU A 50 11.57 -1.97 12.59
N LYS A 51 11.33 -0.66 12.50
CA LYS A 51 12.05 0.35 13.28
C LYS A 51 11.81 0.20 14.79
N VAL A 52 10.59 -0.14 15.19
CA VAL A 52 10.23 -0.42 16.60
C VAL A 52 10.92 -1.70 17.08
N TYR A 53 10.96 -2.76 16.26
CA TYR A 53 11.67 -3.99 16.60
C TYR A 53 13.19 -3.74 16.78
N LEU A 54 13.82 -2.99 15.89
CA LEU A 54 15.25 -2.64 15.99
C LEU A 54 15.55 -1.76 17.21
N CYS A 55 14.66 -0.80 17.53
CA CYS A 55 14.79 0.03 18.73
C CYS A 55 14.71 -0.81 20.01
N LYS A 56 13.75 -1.74 20.09
CA LYS A 56 13.65 -2.67 21.22
C LYS A 56 14.86 -3.60 21.31
N TYR A 57 15.40 -4.07 20.18
CA TYR A 57 16.61 -4.90 20.16
C TYR A 57 17.85 -4.15 20.68
N SER A 58 18.04 -2.89 20.25
CA SER A 58 19.12 -2.03 20.75
C SER A 58 18.98 -1.71 22.25
N GLN A 59 17.77 -1.43 22.73
CA GLN A 59 17.51 -1.19 24.16
C GLN A 59 17.61 -2.44 25.02
N GLY A 60 17.35 -3.64 24.46
CA GLY A 60 17.57 -4.92 25.12
C GLY A 60 19.06 -5.21 25.36
N PHE A 61 19.94 -4.81 24.43
CA PHE A 61 21.39 -4.89 24.59
C PHE A 61 21.92 -3.90 25.64
N ALA A 62 21.31 -2.71 25.74
CA ALA A 62 21.69 -1.69 26.71
C ALA A 62 21.30 -2.00 28.17
N ARG A 63 20.48 -3.03 28.44
CA ARG A 63 20.16 -3.49 29.81
C ARG A 63 20.99 -4.68 30.30
N THR A 64 21.87 -5.21 29.46
CA THR A 64 22.74 -6.36 29.78
C THR A 64 24.21 -5.98 29.98
N GLN A 65 24.51 -4.69 30.19
CA GLN A 65 25.78 -4.23 30.74
C GLN A 65 25.53 -3.38 31.98
#